data_AF-A0A365N576-F1
#
_entry.id   AF-A0A365N576-F1
#
_cell.length_a   1.000
_cell.length_b   1.000
_cell.length_c   1.000
_cell.angle_alpha   90.00
_cell.angle_beta   90.00
_cell.angle_gamma   90.00
#
_symmetry.space_group_name_H-M   'P 1'
#
loop_
_entity.id
_entity.type
_entity.pdbx_description
1 polymer ?
#
loop_
_entity_poly.entity_id
_entity_poly.type
_entity_poly.pdbx_seq_one_letter_code
_entity_poly.pdbx_strand_id
1 'polypeptide(L)'
;MNDTAFTECPSGPSAWSVASQWLDPGAQSAPWWTLIGSQLCLLAQEARYPVQKQFEIILFFYGKVLPRIGPLNKGGELNSASRYTSLLTDDGTPFEYSWKWNSSTSSPEIRYCIEAIGSYTGGPTDPYNYLETEKLLTQDLASSVSGLDLTWFHHFINAFGIDQRQVASDNPKAPKASIFVAFEHVLKGVIVKGYFLPSAAGSGGPPTFETFAGAARGVLTNTASLDAALDYVKNNEMGIDLVPDMLAVDCVDPTKSRLKLYVSSTATSFASIVSVMTLEGSISDMDPGIKELELLLSLVLGREAPNSWDDELEVQGVFDKGLAHDFDLYERITYYFDIAPSS
;
A
#
# COMPACT_ATOMS: atom_id res chain seq x y z
N MET A 1 13.21 35.24 -16.99
CA MET A 1 12.87 33.82 -16.83
C MET A 1 14.04 33.05 -17.40
N ASN A 2 14.92 32.55 -16.53
CA ASN A 2 16.08 31.78 -16.96
C ASN A 2 15.58 30.37 -17.29
N ASP A 3 15.78 29.96 -18.54
CA ASP A 3 15.77 28.57 -18.97
C ASP A 3 16.72 27.77 -18.07
N THR A 4 16.18 27.06 -17.08
CA THR A 4 16.88 25.93 -16.50
C THR A 4 16.87 24.84 -17.55
N ALA A 5 17.98 24.75 -18.28
CA ALA A 5 18.30 23.74 -19.26
C ALA A 5 17.77 22.36 -18.81
N PHE A 6 17.02 21.71 -19.69
CA PHE A 6 16.84 20.27 -19.67
C PHE A 6 18.23 19.64 -19.76
N THR A 7 18.84 19.35 -18.63
CA THR A 7 20.03 18.50 -18.59
C THR A 7 19.60 17.14 -19.10
N GLU A 8 20.02 16.80 -20.32
CA GLU A 8 19.87 15.47 -20.90
C GLU A 8 20.26 14.42 -19.85
N CYS A 9 19.40 13.42 -19.69
CA CYS A 9 19.72 12.24 -18.89
C CYS A 9 21.02 11.66 -19.48
N PRO A 10 22.08 11.39 -18.67
CA PRO A 10 23.37 11.01 -19.23
C PRO A 10 23.23 9.79 -20.14
N SER A 11 23.85 9.83 -21.31
CA SER A 11 23.83 8.78 -22.35
C SER A 11 24.59 7.49 -21.96
N GLY A 12 24.70 7.20 -20.67
CA GLY A 12 25.38 6.03 -20.11
C GLY A 12 24.43 4.86 -19.85
N PRO A 13 24.97 3.65 -19.61
CA PRO A 13 24.15 2.50 -19.26
C PRO A 13 23.39 2.77 -17.94
N SER A 14 22.14 2.32 -17.89
CA SER A 14 21.28 2.48 -16.70
C SER A 14 21.82 1.69 -15.51
N ALA A 15 21.46 2.06 -14.29
CA ALA A 15 21.89 1.36 -13.08
C ALA A 15 21.54 -0.14 -13.14
N TRP A 16 20.34 -0.49 -13.63
CA TRP A 16 19.94 -1.87 -13.87
C TRP A 16 20.78 -2.57 -14.93
N SER A 17 21.11 -1.90 -16.04
CA SER A 17 21.96 -2.47 -17.09
C SER A 17 23.36 -2.78 -16.57
N VAL A 18 23.95 -1.88 -15.78
CA VAL A 18 25.26 -2.11 -15.15
C VAL A 18 25.17 -3.25 -14.13
N ALA A 19 24.17 -3.25 -13.25
CA ALA A 19 23.99 -4.30 -12.25
C ALA A 19 23.80 -5.69 -12.89
N SER A 20 23.04 -5.77 -14.00
CA SER A 20 22.77 -7.02 -14.72
C SER A 20 24.01 -7.65 -15.37
N GLN A 21 25.14 -6.93 -15.47
CA GLN A 21 26.41 -7.52 -15.92
C GLN A 21 27.07 -8.39 -14.84
N TRP A 22 26.74 -8.16 -13.56
CA TRP A 22 27.46 -8.73 -12.42
C TRP A 22 26.57 -9.54 -11.48
N LEU A 23 25.27 -9.29 -11.49
CA LEU A 23 24.30 -9.94 -10.62
C LEU A 23 23.58 -11.07 -11.36
N ASP A 24 23.48 -12.23 -10.72
CA ASP A 24 22.71 -13.37 -11.21
C ASP A 24 21.42 -13.52 -10.38
N PRO A 25 20.25 -13.08 -10.89
CA PRO A 25 18.98 -13.21 -10.17
C PRO A 25 18.52 -14.67 -10.02
N GLY A 26 19.17 -15.63 -10.69
CA GLY A 26 18.72 -17.02 -10.74
C GLY A 26 17.47 -17.22 -11.59
N ALA A 27 17.21 -18.48 -11.96
CA ALA A 27 16.17 -18.81 -12.94
C ALA A 27 14.75 -18.38 -12.53
N GLN A 28 14.42 -18.48 -11.24
CA GLN A 28 13.09 -18.13 -10.73
C GLN A 28 12.83 -16.62 -10.78
N SER A 29 13.84 -15.80 -10.41
CA SER A 29 13.68 -14.36 -10.28
C SER A 29 14.12 -13.59 -11.52
N ALA A 30 14.79 -14.21 -12.50
CA ALA A 30 15.22 -13.56 -13.75
C ALA A 30 14.08 -12.85 -14.51
N PRO A 31 12.85 -13.41 -14.61
CA PRO A 31 11.73 -12.70 -15.25
C PRO A 31 11.35 -11.42 -14.50
N TRP A 32 11.25 -11.47 -13.17
CA TRP A 32 10.97 -10.32 -12.32
C TRP A 32 12.08 -9.27 -12.39
N TRP A 33 13.34 -9.71 -12.39
CA TRP A 33 14.49 -8.83 -12.51
C TRP A 33 14.48 -8.06 -13.84
N THR A 34 14.11 -8.74 -14.92
CA THR A 34 14.02 -8.11 -16.24
C THR A 34 12.86 -7.11 -16.29
N LEU A 35 11.68 -7.51 -15.81
CA LEU A 35 10.48 -6.68 -15.85
C LEU A 35 10.57 -5.50 -14.86
N ILE A 36 10.57 -5.79 -13.57
CA ILE A 36 10.46 -4.78 -12.51
C ILE A 36 11.81 -4.08 -12.30
N GLY A 37 12.94 -4.79 -12.42
CA GLY A 37 14.26 -4.17 -12.27
C GLY A 37 14.51 -3.08 -13.31
N SER A 38 14.15 -3.33 -14.57
CA SER A 38 14.28 -2.31 -15.63
C SER A 38 13.29 -1.15 -15.45
N GLN A 39 12.04 -1.44 -15.07
CA GLN A 39 11.01 -0.43 -14.80
C GLN A 39 11.37 0.45 -13.61
N LEU A 40 11.83 -0.11 -12.48
CA LEU A 40 12.29 0.67 -11.32
C LEU A 40 13.45 1.60 -11.69
N CYS A 41 14.36 1.16 -12.56
CA CYS A 41 15.45 2.01 -13.02
C CYS A 41 14.92 3.19 -13.85
N LEU A 42 13.99 2.94 -14.77
CA LEU A 42 13.36 3.98 -15.57
C LEU A 42 12.59 4.97 -14.69
N LEU A 43 11.78 4.47 -13.77
CA LEU A 43 11.05 5.30 -12.79
C LEU A 43 12.02 6.17 -11.98
N ALA A 44 13.19 5.64 -11.61
CA ALA A 44 14.16 6.38 -10.81
C ALA A 44 14.87 7.48 -11.61
N GLN A 45 15.10 7.24 -12.91
CA GLN A 45 15.63 8.24 -13.83
C GLN A 45 14.63 9.37 -14.06
N GLU A 46 13.36 9.05 -14.33
CA GLU A 46 12.29 10.03 -14.53
C GLU A 46 11.98 10.83 -13.25
N ALA A 47 12.08 10.17 -12.09
CA ALA A 47 12.03 10.82 -10.78
C ALA A 47 13.32 11.59 -10.42
N ARG A 48 14.30 11.68 -11.33
CA ARG A 48 15.55 12.44 -11.19
C ARG A 48 16.37 12.08 -9.95
N TYR A 49 16.34 10.82 -9.54
CA TYR A 49 17.22 10.35 -8.47
C TYR A 49 18.69 10.48 -8.88
N PRO A 50 19.59 10.89 -7.97
CA PRO A 50 21.03 10.79 -8.21
C PRO A 50 21.43 9.36 -8.56
N VAL A 51 22.44 9.20 -9.43
CA VAL A 51 22.89 7.88 -9.91
C VAL A 51 23.18 6.91 -8.76
N GLN A 52 23.79 7.39 -7.67
CA GLN A 52 24.06 6.59 -6.47
C GLN A 52 22.78 6.03 -5.86
N LYS A 53 21.71 6.82 -5.83
CA LYS A 53 20.40 6.40 -5.31
C LYS A 53 19.69 5.46 -6.28
N GLN A 54 19.86 5.61 -7.59
CA GLN A 54 19.39 4.63 -8.57
C GLN A 54 20.04 3.25 -8.33
N PHE A 55 21.35 3.21 -8.07
CA PHE A 55 22.02 1.96 -7.68
C PHE A 55 21.51 1.41 -6.34
N GLU A 56 21.32 2.26 -5.32
CA GLU A 56 20.74 1.82 -4.04
C GLU A 56 19.36 1.16 -4.23
N ILE A 57 18.47 1.78 -5.01
CA ILE A 57 17.13 1.23 -5.32
C ILE A 57 17.25 -0.15 -5.98
N ILE A 58 18.10 -0.27 -7.00
CA ILE A 58 18.28 -1.50 -7.77
C ILE A 58 18.93 -2.61 -6.92
N LEU A 59 19.93 -2.29 -6.10
CA LEU A 59 20.58 -3.25 -5.21
C LEU A 59 19.67 -3.67 -4.06
N PHE A 60 18.87 -2.74 -3.52
CA PHE A 60 17.86 -3.06 -2.51
C PHE A 60 16.80 -4.00 -3.09
N PHE A 61 16.28 -3.69 -4.29
CA PHE A 61 15.32 -4.56 -4.97
C PHE A 61 15.91 -5.95 -5.19
N TYR A 62 17.11 -6.04 -5.79
CA TYR A 62 17.78 -7.31 -6.03
C TYR A 62 18.02 -8.13 -4.74
N GLY A 63 18.59 -7.51 -3.71
CA GLY A 63 19.05 -8.24 -2.53
C GLY A 63 17.96 -8.52 -1.50
N LYS A 64 16.94 -7.66 -1.39
CA LYS A 64 15.94 -7.73 -0.31
C LYS A 64 14.56 -8.11 -0.81
N VAL A 65 14.16 -7.68 -2.01
CA VAL A 65 12.77 -7.82 -2.47
C VAL A 65 12.62 -8.96 -3.47
N LEU A 66 13.46 -8.99 -4.50
CA LEU A 66 13.41 -9.94 -5.61
C LEU A 66 13.36 -11.43 -5.19
N PRO A 67 14.04 -11.88 -4.10
CA PRO A 67 13.94 -13.27 -3.64
C PRO A 67 12.59 -13.62 -2.98
N ARG A 68 11.74 -12.63 -2.72
CA ARG A 68 10.52 -12.74 -1.89
C ARG A 68 9.25 -12.39 -2.62
N ILE A 69 9.28 -12.23 -3.94
CA ILE A 69 8.07 -11.91 -4.73
C ILE A 69 7.58 -13.12 -5.54
N GLY A 70 7.98 -14.32 -5.12
CA GLY A 70 7.58 -15.57 -5.74
C GLY A 70 7.95 -15.70 -7.23
N PRO A 71 7.48 -16.75 -7.91
CA PRO A 71 7.60 -16.87 -9.35
C PRO A 71 6.62 -15.93 -10.07
N LEU A 72 7.05 -15.34 -11.19
CA LEU A 72 6.16 -14.59 -12.07
C LEU A 72 5.19 -15.56 -12.77
N ASN A 73 3.89 -15.43 -12.52
CA ASN A 73 2.87 -16.17 -13.26
C ASN A 73 2.70 -15.51 -14.64
N LYS A 74 3.02 -16.25 -15.71
CA LYS A 74 2.79 -15.75 -17.08
C LYS A 74 1.38 -16.12 -17.52
N GLY A 75 0.51 -15.12 -17.72
CA GLY A 75 -0.74 -15.29 -18.45
C GLY A 75 -1.96 -15.67 -17.63
N GLY A 76 -2.12 -15.15 -16.41
CA GLY A 76 -3.37 -15.26 -15.64
C GLY A 76 -3.67 -16.66 -15.08
N GLU A 77 -2.98 -17.70 -15.54
CA GLU A 77 -3.00 -19.01 -14.91
C GLU A 77 -2.00 -18.99 -13.75
N LEU A 78 -2.49 -19.21 -12.52
CA LEU A 78 -1.61 -19.63 -11.44
C LEU A 78 -0.84 -20.83 -11.96
N ASN A 79 0.49 -20.72 -12.00
CA ASN A 79 1.33 -21.89 -12.14
C ASN A 79 0.79 -22.92 -11.14
N SER A 80 0.58 -24.17 -11.55
CA SER A 80 0.12 -25.23 -10.63
C SER A 80 1.03 -25.41 -9.41
N ALA A 81 2.24 -24.84 -9.45
CA ALA A 81 3.15 -24.71 -8.32
C ALA A 81 2.88 -23.52 -7.37
N SER A 82 2.18 -22.46 -7.82
CA SER A 82 1.82 -21.31 -6.98
C SER A 82 0.56 -21.64 -6.18
N ARG A 83 0.72 -21.76 -4.86
CA ARG A 83 -0.40 -22.01 -3.92
C ARG A 83 -1.11 -20.73 -3.48
N TYR A 84 -0.67 -19.59 -4.01
CA TYR A 84 -1.01 -18.29 -3.48
C TYR A 84 -1.20 -17.26 -4.59
N THR A 85 -2.24 -16.45 -4.42
CA THR A 85 -2.54 -15.27 -5.25
C THR A 85 -2.48 -14.07 -4.32
N SER A 86 -1.67 -13.08 -4.65
CA SER A 86 -1.52 -11.89 -3.80
C SER A 86 -2.79 -11.05 -3.84
N LEU A 87 -3.21 -10.51 -2.69
CA LEU A 87 -4.31 -9.54 -2.63
C LEU A 87 -3.86 -8.11 -2.97
N LEU A 88 -2.55 -7.90 -3.18
CA LEU A 88 -1.98 -6.58 -3.39
C LEU A 88 -2.43 -5.94 -4.69
N THR A 89 -2.59 -6.74 -5.75
CA THR A 89 -3.00 -6.26 -7.07
C THR A 89 -4.16 -7.08 -7.62
N ASP A 90 -4.88 -6.47 -8.56
CA ASP A 90 -5.98 -7.09 -9.31
C ASP A 90 -5.56 -8.32 -10.11
N ASP A 91 -4.34 -8.32 -10.66
CA ASP A 91 -3.81 -9.44 -11.44
C ASP A 91 -3.19 -10.55 -10.56
N GLY A 92 -3.30 -10.41 -9.24
CA GLY A 92 -2.81 -11.37 -8.26
C GLY A 92 -1.29 -11.38 -8.08
N THR A 93 -0.58 -10.39 -8.64
CA THR A 93 0.87 -10.25 -8.50
C THR A 93 1.26 -9.59 -7.17
N PRO A 94 2.39 -9.98 -6.57
CA PRO A 94 2.79 -9.52 -5.23
C PRO A 94 3.61 -8.22 -5.25
N PHE A 95 3.51 -7.41 -6.30
CA PHE A 95 4.33 -6.20 -6.45
C PHE A 95 3.56 -5.07 -7.13
N GLU A 96 3.48 -3.92 -6.46
CA GLU A 96 2.86 -2.70 -6.98
C GLU A 96 3.78 -1.51 -6.76
N TYR A 97 4.06 -0.71 -7.79
CA TYR A 97 4.85 0.52 -7.67
C TYR A 97 4.00 1.77 -7.89
N SER A 98 4.39 2.86 -7.23
CA SER A 98 3.76 4.17 -7.32
C SER A 98 4.79 5.30 -7.24
N TRP A 99 4.41 6.45 -7.79
CA TRP A 99 5.08 7.71 -7.51
C TRP A 99 4.34 8.50 -6.45
N LYS A 100 5.09 8.95 -5.46
CA LYS A 100 4.63 9.82 -4.38
C LYS A 100 5.08 11.24 -4.66
N TRP A 101 4.12 12.09 -5.04
CA TRP A 101 4.34 13.51 -5.26
C TRP A 101 4.09 14.26 -3.96
N ASN A 102 5.16 14.69 -3.27
CA ASN A 102 5.05 15.40 -1.99
C ASN A 102 4.75 16.89 -2.16
N SER A 103 5.11 17.49 -3.29
CA SER A 103 4.86 18.90 -3.58
C SER A 103 4.79 19.14 -5.08
N SER A 104 4.23 20.27 -5.49
CA SER A 104 4.17 20.71 -6.88
C SER A 104 5.54 21.07 -7.50
N THR A 105 6.60 21.15 -6.69
CA THR A 105 7.92 21.63 -7.14
C THR A 105 9.05 20.61 -6.99
N SER A 106 8.81 19.51 -6.28
CA SER A 106 9.78 18.45 -6.07
C SER A 106 9.56 17.29 -7.03
N SER A 107 10.65 16.62 -7.44
CA SER A 107 10.56 15.32 -8.10
C SER A 107 9.85 14.29 -7.20
N PRO A 108 9.13 13.32 -7.78
CA PRO A 108 8.42 12.32 -7.02
C PRO A 108 9.38 11.35 -6.32
N GLU A 109 8.91 10.72 -5.26
CA GLU A 109 9.59 9.60 -4.63
C GLU A 109 9.02 8.28 -5.13
N ILE A 110 9.86 7.29 -5.40
CA ILE A 110 9.41 5.92 -5.68
C ILE A 110 8.96 5.26 -4.39
N ARG A 111 7.74 4.74 -4.41
CA ARG A 111 7.23 3.77 -3.45
C ARG A 111 6.89 2.50 -4.18
N TYR A 112 7.10 1.35 -3.56
CA TYR A 112 6.43 0.13 -3.98
C TYR A 112 5.99 -0.69 -2.77
N CYS A 113 4.87 -1.36 -2.93
CA CYS A 113 4.32 -2.33 -2.01
C CYS A 113 4.67 -3.73 -2.49
N ILE A 114 4.93 -4.64 -1.54
CA ILE A 114 5.04 -6.06 -1.84
C ILE A 114 4.27 -6.88 -0.83
N GLU A 115 3.77 -8.00 -1.31
CA GLU A 115 3.41 -9.12 -0.46
C GLU A 115 4.54 -10.15 -0.52
N ALA A 116 5.28 -10.35 0.57
CA ALA A 116 6.39 -11.30 0.53
C ALA A 116 5.85 -12.74 0.46
N ILE A 117 6.30 -13.52 -0.52
CA ILE A 117 5.91 -14.91 -0.77
C ILE A 117 7.14 -15.79 -0.62
N GLY A 118 7.06 -16.75 0.31
CA GLY A 118 8.08 -17.74 0.61
C GLY A 118 7.67 -19.17 0.24
N SER A 119 8.54 -20.14 0.54
CA SER A 119 8.29 -21.56 0.23
C SER A 119 7.14 -22.18 1.01
N TYR A 120 6.72 -21.57 2.12
CA TYR A 120 5.64 -22.05 2.99
C TYR A 120 4.30 -21.38 2.70
N THR A 121 4.31 -20.25 2.00
CA THR A 121 3.12 -19.44 1.70
C THR A 121 2.01 -20.28 1.07
N GLY A 122 0.78 -20.09 1.58
CA GLY A 122 -0.43 -20.81 1.18
C GLY A 122 -0.45 -22.30 1.57
N GLY A 123 0.58 -22.79 2.26
CA GLY A 123 0.65 -24.15 2.79
C GLY A 123 0.20 -24.23 4.26
N PRO A 124 0.16 -25.45 4.85
CA PRO A 124 -0.25 -25.63 6.25
C PRO A 124 0.60 -24.88 7.29
N THR A 125 1.87 -24.61 6.96
CA THR A 125 2.81 -23.88 7.82
C THR A 125 2.60 -22.36 7.77
N ASP A 126 2.15 -21.82 6.62
CA ASP A 126 1.90 -20.39 6.45
C ASP A 126 0.65 -20.16 5.58
N PRO A 127 -0.54 -20.50 6.10
CA PRO A 127 -1.78 -20.45 5.32
C PRO A 127 -2.21 -19.03 4.95
N TYR A 128 -1.73 -18.02 5.69
CA TYR A 128 -2.15 -16.62 5.57
C TYR A 128 -1.03 -15.62 5.25
N ASN A 129 0.08 -16.14 4.72
CA ASN A 129 1.22 -15.39 4.20
C ASN A 129 1.81 -14.34 5.16
N TYR A 130 2.17 -14.78 6.37
CA TYR A 130 2.79 -13.93 7.39
C TYR A 130 4.33 -14.10 7.42
N LEU A 131 4.81 -15.34 7.32
CA LEU A 131 6.17 -15.69 7.75
C LEU A 131 7.27 -15.03 6.90
N GLU A 132 7.10 -14.97 5.57
CA GLU A 132 8.16 -14.39 4.73
C GLU A 132 8.28 -12.87 4.90
N THR A 133 7.16 -12.18 5.17
CA THR A 133 7.17 -10.74 5.47
C THR A 133 7.81 -10.47 6.84
N GLU A 134 7.47 -11.26 7.87
CA GLU A 134 8.10 -11.14 9.19
C GLU A 134 9.63 -11.34 9.08
N LYS A 135 10.06 -12.39 8.38
CA LYS A 135 11.47 -12.68 8.14
C LYS A 135 12.19 -11.54 7.41
N LEU A 136 11.58 -10.99 6.35
CA LEU A 136 12.11 -9.83 5.63
C LEU A 136 12.37 -8.66 6.57
N LEU A 137 11.39 -8.30 7.40
CA LEU A 137 11.51 -7.15 8.30
C LEU A 137 12.52 -7.40 9.43
N THR A 138 12.41 -8.54 10.11
CA THR A 138 13.14 -8.82 11.36
C THR A 138 14.56 -9.32 11.14
N GLN A 139 14.81 -10.08 10.07
CA GLN A 139 16.11 -10.70 9.84
C GLN A 139 16.89 -9.95 8.75
N ASP A 140 16.23 -9.59 7.65
CA ASP A 140 16.92 -9.07 6.48
C ASP A 140 17.09 -7.55 6.48
N LEU A 141 16.13 -6.82 7.05
CA LEU A 141 16.14 -5.35 7.02
C LEU A 141 16.57 -4.71 8.34
N ALA A 142 16.33 -5.35 9.49
CA ALA A 142 16.68 -4.81 10.82
C ALA A 142 18.13 -4.32 10.96
N SER A 143 19.09 -4.98 10.29
CA SER A 143 20.49 -4.59 10.30
C SER A 143 20.89 -3.61 9.19
N SER A 144 20.08 -3.49 8.14
CA SER A 144 20.45 -2.80 6.89
C SER A 144 19.70 -1.47 6.69
N VAL A 145 18.52 -1.31 7.29
CA VAL A 145 17.69 -0.11 7.16
C VAL A 145 17.83 0.74 8.42
N SER A 146 18.53 1.86 8.29
CA SER A 146 18.72 2.80 9.39
C SER A 146 17.39 3.37 9.87
N GLY A 147 17.12 3.30 11.17
CA GLY A 147 15.90 3.84 11.77
C GLY A 147 14.65 2.97 11.61
N LEU A 148 14.80 1.73 11.14
CA LEU A 148 13.71 0.76 11.17
C LEU A 148 13.35 0.44 12.62
N ASP A 149 12.10 0.72 12.98
CA ASP A 149 11.53 0.37 14.28
C ASP A 149 10.26 -0.45 14.04
N LEU A 150 10.23 -1.66 14.60
CA LEU A 150 9.14 -2.62 14.43
C LEU A 150 8.22 -2.68 15.65
N THR A 151 8.30 -1.73 16.59
CA THR A 151 7.49 -1.72 17.82
C THR A 151 6.00 -1.70 17.50
N TRP A 152 5.55 -0.74 16.68
CA TRP A 152 4.14 -0.69 16.24
C TRP A 152 3.79 -1.87 15.35
N PHE A 153 4.71 -2.34 14.51
CA PHE A 153 4.48 -3.52 13.68
C PHE A 153 4.11 -4.75 14.53
N HIS A 154 4.95 -5.10 15.51
CA HIS A 154 4.68 -6.24 16.39
C HIS A 154 3.41 -6.05 17.24
N HIS A 155 3.12 -4.81 17.68
CA HIS A 155 1.87 -4.50 18.37
C HIS A 155 0.66 -4.89 17.52
N PHE A 156 0.60 -4.46 16.26
CA PHE A 156 -0.54 -4.75 15.40
C PHE A 156 -0.61 -6.20 14.96
N ILE A 157 0.52 -6.90 14.78
CA ILE A 157 0.52 -8.36 14.60
C ILE A 157 -0.19 -9.05 15.77
N ASN A 158 0.17 -8.68 17.01
CA ASN A 158 -0.41 -9.28 18.20
C ASN A 158 -1.88 -8.88 18.41
N ALA A 159 -2.20 -7.59 18.30
CA ALA A 159 -3.54 -7.05 18.53
C ALA A 159 -4.57 -7.63 17.55
N PHE A 160 -4.16 -7.93 16.32
CA PHE A 160 -4.99 -8.57 15.31
C PHE A 160 -4.89 -10.10 15.29
N GLY A 161 -4.01 -10.70 16.10
CA GLY A 161 -3.79 -12.15 16.15
C GLY A 161 -3.32 -12.73 14.81
N ILE A 162 -2.55 -11.97 14.03
CA ILE A 162 -2.12 -12.36 12.67
C ILE A 162 -1.21 -13.60 12.72
N ASP A 163 -0.26 -13.62 13.65
CA ASP A 163 0.69 -14.73 13.87
C ASP A 163 0.03 -15.97 14.49
N GLN A 164 -1.14 -15.81 15.10
CA GLN A 164 -1.91 -16.86 15.77
C GLN A 164 -3.05 -17.40 14.91
N ARG A 165 -3.26 -16.82 13.72
CA ARG A 165 -4.39 -17.15 12.85
C ARG A 165 -4.32 -18.60 12.41
N GLN A 166 -5.26 -19.40 12.92
CA GLN A 166 -5.44 -20.78 12.49
C GLN A 166 -6.31 -20.82 11.23
N VAL A 167 -6.12 -21.85 10.40
CA VAL A 167 -7.03 -22.12 9.28
C VAL A 167 -8.42 -22.32 9.88
N ALA A 168 -9.31 -21.35 9.71
CA ALA A 168 -10.69 -21.51 10.13
C ALA A 168 -11.29 -22.65 9.29
N SER A 169 -11.76 -23.71 9.95
CA SER A 169 -12.43 -24.84 9.26
C SER A 169 -13.63 -24.39 8.42
N ASP A 170 -14.18 -23.21 8.74
CA ASP A 170 -15.51 -22.81 8.31
C ASP A 170 -15.52 -21.60 7.35
N ASN A 171 -14.37 -21.01 7.00
CA ASN A 171 -14.33 -19.91 6.03
C ASN A 171 -13.22 -20.07 4.96
N PRO A 172 -13.40 -21.00 4.00
CA PRO A 172 -12.47 -21.21 2.89
C PRO A 172 -12.36 -20.01 1.94
N LYS A 173 -13.25 -19.02 2.07
CA LYS A 173 -13.23 -17.78 1.29
C LYS A 173 -12.47 -16.64 1.97
N ALA A 174 -12.09 -16.76 3.24
CA ALA A 174 -11.44 -15.65 3.95
C ALA A 174 -10.19 -15.16 3.20
N PRO A 175 -9.96 -13.83 3.12
CA PRO A 175 -8.78 -13.26 2.48
C PRO A 175 -7.51 -13.93 3.02
N LYS A 176 -6.70 -14.46 2.11
CA LYS A 176 -5.49 -15.19 2.46
C LYS A 176 -4.36 -14.26 2.87
N ALA A 177 -4.31 -13.02 2.37
CA ALA A 177 -3.31 -12.06 2.83
C ALA A 177 -3.69 -11.50 4.19
N SER A 178 -2.70 -11.41 5.08
CA SER A 178 -2.85 -10.75 6.37
C SER A 178 -2.02 -9.48 6.49
N ILE A 179 -0.92 -9.39 5.73
CA ILE A 179 0.00 -8.26 5.73
C ILE A 179 0.66 -8.03 4.38
N PHE A 180 0.98 -6.78 4.09
CA PHE A 180 1.94 -6.40 3.05
C PHE A 180 2.79 -5.22 3.54
N VAL A 181 3.90 -4.95 2.86
CA VAL A 181 4.84 -3.89 3.26
C VAL A 181 5.14 -2.96 2.11
N ALA A 182 5.35 -1.68 2.41
CA ALA A 182 5.80 -0.70 1.42
C ALA A 182 7.19 -0.19 1.73
N PHE A 183 7.92 0.12 0.66
CA PHE A 183 9.25 0.73 0.70
C PHE A 183 9.20 2.07 0.00
N GLU A 184 9.43 3.17 0.74
CA GLU A 184 9.62 4.50 0.17
C GLU A 184 11.12 4.81 0.03
N HIS A 185 11.57 5.02 -1.20
CA HIS A 185 12.96 5.35 -1.49
C HIS A 185 13.19 6.86 -1.38
N VAL A 186 13.24 7.38 -0.16
CA VAL A 186 13.57 8.80 0.08
C VAL A 186 15.04 9.08 -0.24
N LEU A 187 15.41 10.35 -0.43
CA LEU A 187 16.80 10.71 -0.78
C LEU A 187 17.84 10.18 0.25
N LYS A 188 17.43 10.07 1.51
CA LYS A 188 18.26 9.57 2.61
C LYS A 188 17.74 8.23 3.14
N GLY A 189 17.92 7.17 2.36
CA GLY A 189 17.61 5.79 2.76
C GLY A 189 16.23 5.31 2.32
N VAL A 190 15.66 4.38 3.09
CA VAL A 190 14.39 3.71 2.78
C VAL A 190 13.49 3.78 4.01
N ILE A 191 12.24 4.21 3.84
CA ILE A 191 11.21 4.14 4.88
C ILE A 191 10.36 2.90 4.63
N VAL A 192 10.14 2.11 5.67
CA VAL A 192 9.31 0.90 5.62
C VAL A 192 7.95 1.18 6.23
N LYS A 193 6.90 0.64 5.63
CA LYS A 193 5.54 0.64 6.22
C LYS A 193 4.98 -0.76 6.28
N GLY A 194 4.26 -1.04 7.36
CA GLY A 194 3.45 -2.26 7.48
C GLY A 194 1.98 -1.96 7.24
N TYR A 195 1.32 -2.81 6.46
CA TYR A 195 -0.13 -2.80 6.24
C TYR A 195 -0.72 -4.09 6.80
N PHE A 196 -1.85 -3.99 7.47
CA PHE A 196 -2.51 -5.08 8.18
C PHE A 196 -3.95 -5.21 7.70
N LEU A 197 -4.32 -6.44 7.32
CA LEU A 197 -5.65 -6.83 6.88
C LEU A 197 -6.19 -7.87 7.87
N PRO A 198 -6.66 -7.43 9.05
CA PRO A 198 -7.11 -8.34 10.08
C PRO A 198 -8.37 -9.09 9.64
N SER A 199 -8.42 -10.40 9.89
CA SER A 199 -9.72 -11.09 10.02
C SER A 199 -10.37 -10.67 11.34
N ALA A 200 -11.70 -10.62 11.43
CA ALA A 200 -12.31 -10.38 12.75
C ALA A 200 -11.95 -11.53 13.69
N ALA A 201 -11.04 -11.25 14.63
CA ALA A 201 -10.55 -12.22 15.60
C ALA A 201 -11.75 -12.90 16.29
N GLY A 202 -11.84 -14.23 16.14
CA GLY A 202 -12.82 -15.07 16.84
C GLY A 202 -14.28 -15.05 16.35
N SER A 203 -14.69 -14.16 15.44
CA SER A 203 -16.09 -14.07 14.98
C SER A 203 -16.34 -14.55 13.55
N GLY A 204 -15.29 -14.79 12.77
CA GLY A 204 -15.39 -15.29 11.39
C GLY A 204 -15.91 -14.28 10.36
N GLY A 205 -16.20 -13.05 10.77
CA GLY A 205 -16.66 -11.95 9.92
C GLY A 205 -15.54 -10.97 9.48
N PRO A 206 -15.88 -9.92 8.71
CA PRO A 206 -14.96 -8.83 8.38
C PRO A 206 -14.62 -7.98 9.63
N PRO A 207 -13.43 -7.36 9.70
CA PRO A 207 -13.07 -6.49 10.82
C PRO A 207 -14.02 -5.30 10.90
N THR A 208 -14.24 -4.78 12.12
CA THR A 208 -15.09 -3.61 12.36
C THR A 208 -14.22 -2.42 12.76
N PHE A 209 -14.82 -1.21 12.75
CA PHE A 209 -14.15 -0.02 13.28
C PHE A 209 -13.67 -0.20 14.72
N GLU A 210 -14.42 -0.91 15.56
CA GLU A 210 -14.02 -1.21 16.94
C GLU A 210 -12.81 -2.16 17.02
N THR A 211 -12.68 -3.11 16.08
CA THR A 211 -11.48 -3.96 15.97
C THR A 211 -10.24 -3.10 15.75
N PHE A 212 -10.29 -2.18 14.78
CA PHE A 212 -9.17 -1.28 14.49
C PHE A 212 -8.92 -0.27 15.61
N ALA A 213 -9.98 0.32 16.19
CA ALA A 213 -9.89 1.28 17.28
C ALA A 213 -9.29 0.68 18.55
N GLY A 214 -9.69 -0.54 18.92
CA GLY A 214 -9.15 -1.27 20.06
C GLY A 214 -7.64 -1.48 19.92
N ALA A 215 -7.18 -1.89 18.74
CA ALA A 215 -5.76 -2.04 18.45
C ALA A 215 -5.02 -0.68 18.47
N ALA A 216 -5.59 0.36 17.84
CA ALA A 216 -5.01 1.69 17.77
C ALA A 216 -4.81 2.33 19.16
N ARG A 217 -5.79 2.20 20.06
CA ARG A 217 -5.71 2.72 21.44
C ARG A 217 -4.55 2.12 22.25
N GLY A 218 -4.00 0.97 21.84
CA GLY A 218 -2.83 0.37 22.47
C GLY A 218 -1.51 1.10 22.20
N VAL A 219 -1.44 1.95 21.17
CA VAL A 219 -0.20 2.67 20.78
C VAL A 219 -0.33 4.19 20.78
N LEU A 220 -1.55 4.72 20.64
CA LEU A 220 -1.78 6.16 20.61
C LEU A 220 -1.67 6.78 22.01
N THR A 221 -0.95 7.91 22.10
CA THR A 221 -0.87 8.69 23.34
C THR A 221 -1.99 9.73 23.46
N ASN A 222 -2.57 10.12 22.34
CA ASN A 222 -3.76 10.95 22.22
C ASN A 222 -4.71 10.28 21.22
N THR A 223 -5.98 10.11 21.60
CA THR A 223 -7.00 9.45 20.77
C THR A 223 -7.98 10.42 20.14
N ALA A 224 -7.84 11.74 20.32
CA ALA A 224 -8.81 12.73 19.87
C ALA A 224 -9.14 12.60 18.37
N SER A 225 -8.12 12.44 17.51
CA SER A 225 -8.34 12.26 16.06
C SER A 225 -9.00 10.92 15.73
N LEU A 226 -8.65 9.85 16.46
CA LEU A 226 -9.30 8.54 16.31
C LEU A 226 -10.77 8.63 16.72
N ASP A 227 -11.06 9.23 17.87
CA ASP A 227 -12.41 9.34 18.41
C ASP A 227 -13.29 10.24 17.52
N ALA A 228 -12.73 11.29 16.90
CA ALA A 228 -13.43 12.10 15.90
C ALA A 228 -13.78 11.31 14.63
N ALA A 229 -12.85 10.50 14.11
CA ALA A 229 -13.13 9.61 12.98
C ALA A 229 -14.20 8.57 13.33
N LEU A 230 -14.15 8.00 14.55
CA LEU A 230 -15.15 7.05 15.04
C LEU A 230 -16.53 7.69 15.25
N ASP A 231 -16.57 8.94 15.68
CA ASP A 231 -17.83 9.70 15.78
C ASP A 231 -18.47 9.91 14.41
N TYR A 232 -17.67 10.33 13.42
CA TYR A 232 -18.13 10.49 12.04
C TYR A 232 -18.72 9.19 11.46
N VAL A 233 -17.98 8.07 11.52
CA VAL A 233 -18.47 6.78 10.96
C VAL A 233 -19.67 6.20 11.71
N LYS A 234 -19.99 6.70 12.89
CA LYS A 234 -21.12 6.25 13.70
C LYS A 234 -22.35 7.13 13.54
N ASN A 235 -22.16 8.43 13.36
CA ASN A 235 -23.23 9.43 13.52
C ASN A 235 -23.51 10.24 12.24
N ASN A 236 -22.71 10.11 11.17
CA ASN A 236 -22.94 10.77 9.88
C ASN A 236 -23.53 9.83 8.82
N GLU A 237 -24.40 10.35 7.95
CA GLU A 237 -25.08 9.59 6.87
C GLU A 237 -24.11 8.94 5.89
N MET A 238 -23.06 9.63 5.47
CA MET A 238 -22.02 9.06 4.60
C MET A 238 -21.01 8.22 5.39
N GLY A 239 -20.80 8.56 6.66
CA GLY A 239 -19.91 7.84 7.56
C GLY A 239 -20.38 6.42 7.87
N ILE A 240 -21.68 6.19 8.08
CA ILE A 240 -22.22 4.87 8.45
C ILE A 240 -22.07 3.82 7.36
N ASP A 241 -21.98 4.23 6.10
CA ASP A 241 -21.82 3.34 4.95
C ASP A 241 -20.34 3.04 4.64
N LEU A 242 -19.39 3.65 5.37
CA LEU A 242 -17.98 3.34 5.25
C LEU A 242 -17.67 1.94 5.80
N VAL A 243 -16.85 1.20 5.05
CA VAL A 243 -16.38 -0.13 5.44
C VAL A 243 -14.90 -0.05 5.76
N PRO A 244 -14.44 -0.47 6.95
CA PRO A 244 -13.03 -0.45 7.28
C PRO A 244 -12.31 -1.63 6.61
N ASP A 245 -11.22 -1.34 5.90
CA ASP A 245 -10.54 -2.33 5.06
C ASP A 245 -9.21 -2.79 5.68
N MET A 246 -8.35 -1.84 6.06
CA MET A 246 -6.98 -2.11 6.48
C MET A 246 -6.43 -0.99 7.37
N LEU A 247 -5.33 -1.29 8.05
CA LEU A 247 -4.57 -0.31 8.83
C LEU A 247 -3.11 -0.33 8.40
N ALA A 248 -2.49 0.84 8.27
CA ALA A 248 -1.06 0.94 8.00
C ALA A 248 -0.32 1.76 9.04
N VAL A 249 0.96 1.43 9.24
CA VAL A 249 1.88 2.17 10.11
C VAL A 249 3.22 2.42 9.44
N ASP A 250 3.83 3.55 9.77
CA ASP A 250 5.24 3.80 9.46
C ASP A 250 6.12 3.01 10.45
N CYS A 251 7.02 2.15 9.95
CA CYS A 251 7.95 1.35 10.78
C CYS A 251 9.18 2.20 11.17
N VAL A 252 8.92 3.25 11.93
CA VAL A 252 9.89 4.24 12.44
C VAL A 252 9.63 4.45 13.93
N ASP A 253 10.49 5.25 14.58
CA ASP A 253 10.32 5.66 15.98
C ASP A 253 8.82 5.92 16.31
N PRO A 254 8.25 5.25 17.34
CA PRO A 254 6.83 5.35 17.70
C PRO A 254 6.31 6.78 17.86
N THR A 255 7.15 7.73 18.28
CA THR A 255 6.76 9.14 18.44
C THR A 255 6.61 9.88 17.10
N LYS A 256 7.13 9.30 16.02
CA LYS A 256 7.09 9.82 14.64
C LYS A 256 6.28 8.93 13.70
N SER A 257 5.84 7.76 14.14
CA SER A 257 4.99 6.89 13.35
C SER A 257 3.62 7.55 13.14
N ARG A 258 2.88 7.10 12.13
CA ARG A 258 1.51 7.51 11.85
C ARG A 258 0.68 6.30 11.56
N LEU A 259 -0.55 6.32 12.05
CA LEU A 259 -1.54 5.28 11.82
C LEU A 259 -2.46 5.74 10.70
N LYS A 260 -2.65 4.90 9.69
CA LYS A 260 -3.60 5.15 8.61
C LYS A 260 -4.69 4.12 8.68
N LEU A 261 -5.91 4.54 9.02
CA LEU A 261 -7.09 3.67 8.99
C LEU A 261 -7.77 3.82 7.64
N TYR A 262 -7.68 2.80 6.81
CA TYR A 262 -8.27 2.78 5.47
C TYR A 262 -9.72 2.32 5.54
N VAL A 263 -10.55 3.02 4.77
CA VAL A 263 -11.99 2.77 4.65
C VAL A 263 -12.41 2.86 3.20
N SER A 264 -13.40 2.10 2.80
CA SER A 264 -13.98 2.15 1.46
C SER A 264 -15.44 2.58 1.48
N SER A 265 -15.85 3.22 0.38
CA SER A 265 -17.24 3.55 0.09
C SER A 265 -17.61 3.10 -1.31
N THR A 266 -18.86 2.64 -1.47
CA THR A 266 -19.47 2.44 -2.79
C THR A 266 -20.07 3.72 -3.35
N ALA A 267 -20.23 4.76 -2.53
CA ALA A 267 -20.62 6.08 -3.01
C ALA A 267 -19.42 6.73 -3.71
N THR A 268 -19.69 7.30 -4.88
CA THR A 268 -18.65 7.86 -5.74
C THR A 268 -18.87 9.33 -6.07
N SER A 269 -20.09 9.88 -5.84
CA SER A 269 -20.40 11.27 -6.12
C SER A 269 -19.41 12.26 -5.48
N PHE A 270 -19.20 13.42 -6.09
CA PHE A 270 -18.26 14.40 -5.55
C PHE A 270 -18.69 14.91 -4.16
N ALA A 271 -20.00 15.03 -3.92
CA ALA A 271 -20.54 15.35 -2.60
C ALA A 271 -20.16 14.28 -1.55
N SER A 272 -20.22 12.99 -1.89
CA SER A 272 -19.78 11.91 -1.01
C SER A 272 -18.30 12.02 -0.64
N ILE A 273 -17.45 12.31 -1.64
CA ILE A 273 -16.01 12.46 -1.46
C ILE A 273 -15.73 13.63 -0.52
N VAL A 274 -16.35 14.79 -0.75
CA VAL A 274 -16.16 15.99 0.09
C VAL A 274 -16.66 15.75 1.52
N SER A 275 -17.79 15.06 1.69
CA SER A 275 -18.30 14.72 3.02
C SER A 275 -17.28 13.92 3.82
N VAL A 276 -16.72 12.86 3.24
CA VAL A 276 -15.69 12.03 3.89
C VAL A 276 -14.40 12.82 4.14
N MET A 277 -13.92 13.56 3.14
CA MET A 277 -12.67 14.34 3.22
C MET A 277 -12.71 15.46 4.26
N THR A 278 -13.90 15.96 4.59
CA THR A 278 -14.09 17.05 5.57
C THR A 278 -14.65 16.57 6.91
N LEU A 279 -14.95 15.28 7.05
CA LEU A 279 -15.75 14.73 8.15
C LEU A 279 -17.04 15.56 8.34
N GLU A 280 -17.78 15.76 7.24
CA GLU A 280 -18.97 16.62 7.14
C GLU A 280 -18.73 18.05 7.64
N GLY A 281 -17.61 18.65 7.22
CA GLY A 281 -17.24 20.02 7.61
C GLY A 281 -16.64 20.16 9.00
N SER A 282 -16.42 19.07 9.75
CA SER A 282 -15.68 19.12 11.03
C SER A 282 -14.22 19.54 10.84
N ILE A 283 -13.63 19.26 9.67
CA ILE A 283 -12.32 19.77 9.25
C ILE A 283 -12.54 21.08 8.48
N SER A 284 -12.05 22.18 9.05
CA SER A 284 -12.17 23.53 8.49
C SER A 284 -11.07 23.85 7.48
N ASP A 285 -11.24 24.95 6.73
CA ASP A 285 -10.26 25.52 5.80
C ASP A 285 -9.88 24.60 4.60
N MET A 286 -10.79 23.73 4.18
CA MET A 286 -10.59 22.76 3.10
C MET A 286 -10.94 23.27 1.70
N ASP A 287 -11.55 24.46 1.56
CA ASP A 287 -12.06 24.99 0.28
C ASP A 287 -11.04 24.98 -0.87
N PRO A 288 -9.76 25.38 -0.68
CA PRO A 288 -8.77 25.31 -1.76
C PRO A 288 -8.51 23.87 -2.20
N GLY A 289 -8.37 22.94 -1.24
CA GLY A 289 -8.12 21.52 -1.51
C GLY A 289 -9.30 20.83 -2.20
N ILE A 290 -10.53 21.21 -1.85
CA ILE A 290 -11.74 20.70 -2.51
C ILE A 290 -11.74 21.09 -4.00
N LYS A 291 -11.39 22.34 -4.33
CA LYS A 291 -11.31 22.80 -5.73
C LYS A 291 -10.21 22.08 -6.51
N GLU A 292 -9.05 21.85 -5.90
CA GLU A 292 -7.97 21.09 -6.50
C GLU A 292 -8.38 19.62 -6.73
N LEU A 293 -9.13 19.02 -5.80
CA LEU A 293 -9.66 17.67 -5.92
C LEU A 293 -10.70 17.55 -7.04
N GLU A 294 -11.61 18.52 -7.16
CA GLU A 294 -12.59 18.58 -8.26
C GLU A 294 -11.88 18.61 -9.61
N LEU A 295 -10.88 19.49 -9.75
CA LEU A 295 -10.07 19.60 -10.96
C LEU A 295 -9.32 18.30 -11.26
N LEU A 296 -8.71 17.68 -10.24
CA LEU A 296 -7.99 16.42 -10.40
C LEU A 296 -8.91 15.32 -10.92
N LEU A 297 -10.10 15.17 -10.33
CA LEU A 297 -11.07 14.15 -10.74
C LEU A 297 -11.54 14.39 -12.18
N SER A 298 -11.84 15.63 -12.55
CA SER A 298 -12.18 15.98 -13.94
C SER A 298 -11.07 15.62 -14.92
N LEU A 299 -9.81 15.93 -14.60
CA LEU A 299 -8.66 15.63 -15.45
C LEU A 299 -8.41 14.12 -15.60
N VAL A 300 -8.46 13.37 -14.50
CA VAL A 300 -8.20 11.92 -14.49
C VAL A 300 -9.31 11.15 -15.21
N LEU A 301 -10.57 11.54 -15.01
CA LEU A 301 -11.73 10.92 -15.64
C LEU A 301 -11.98 11.42 -17.08
N GLY A 302 -11.19 12.41 -17.55
CA GLY A 302 -11.30 12.96 -18.90
C GLY A 302 -12.65 13.64 -19.17
N ARG A 303 -13.25 14.26 -18.15
CA ARG A 303 -14.60 14.85 -18.22
C ARG A 303 -14.63 16.26 -17.67
N GLU A 304 -15.57 17.07 -18.15
CA GLU A 304 -15.88 18.37 -17.54
C GLU A 304 -16.44 18.17 -16.12
N ALA A 305 -16.47 19.24 -15.32
CA ALA A 305 -17.06 19.20 -13.99
C ALA A 305 -18.52 18.69 -14.08
N PRO A 306 -18.97 17.84 -13.14
CA PRO A 306 -20.31 17.26 -13.22
C PRO A 306 -21.38 18.35 -13.12
N ASN A 307 -22.56 18.11 -13.71
CA ASN A 307 -23.67 19.05 -13.65
C ASN A 307 -24.22 19.21 -12.23
N SER A 308 -24.09 18.16 -11.42
CA SER A 308 -24.35 18.15 -9.97
C SER A 308 -23.22 17.46 -9.21
N TRP A 309 -22.93 17.93 -8.00
CA TRP A 309 -22.02 17.23 -7.09
C TRP A 309 -22.59 15.89 -6.59
N ASP A 310 -23.90 15.71 -6.70
CA ASP A 310 -24.59 14.47 -6.31
C ASP A 310 -24.57 13.39 -7.40
N ASP A 311 -24.12 13.73 -8.61
CA ASP A 311 -24.02 12.75 -9.70
C ASP A 311 -22.90 11.74 -9.40
N GLU A 312 -23.25 10.45 -9.39
CA GLU A 312 -22.30 9.36 -9.22
C GLU A 312 -21.25 9.34 -10.36
N LEU A 313 -20.01 9.00 -10.01
CA LEU A 313 -18.96 8.77 -10.99
C LEU A 313 -19.20 7.43 -11.67
N GLU A 314 -19.02 7.37 -12.99
CA GLU A 314 -19.06 6.08 -13.69
C GLU A 314 -17.89 5.21 -13.22
N VAL A 315 -18.21 4.11 -12.53
CA VAL A 315 -17.24 3.07 -12.21
C VAL A 315 -16.90 2.34 -13.51
N GLN A 316 -15.72 2.61 -14.04
CA GLN A 316 -15.21 1.90 -15.21
C GLN A 316 -14.93 0.44 -14.81
N GLY A 317 -15.83 -0.48 -15.19
CA GLY A 317 -15.66 -1.94 -15.03
C GLY A 317 -14.63 -2.54 -15.99
N VAL A 318 -13.46 -1.89 -16.12
CA VAL A 318 -12.46 -2.15 -17.17
C VAL A 318 -11.52 -3.31 -16.80
N PHE A 319 -11.57 -3.80 -15.58
CA PHE A 319 -10.70 -4.90 -15.14
C PHE A 319 -11.30 -6.26 -15.52
N ASP A 320 -10.45 -7.15 -16.03
CA ASP A 320 -10.83 -8.53 -16.33
C ASP A 320 -11.21 -9.25 -15.04
N LYS A 321 -12.52 -9.40 -14.80
CA LYS A 321 -13.09 -10.07 -13.62
C LYS A 321 -12.60 -11.51 -13.46
N GLY A 322 -11.97 -12.10 -14.49
CA GLY A 322 -11.36 -13.43 -14.41
C GLY A 322 -10.12 -13.52 -13.50
N LEU A 323 -9.47 -12.39 -13.20
CA LEU A 323 -8.31 -12.33 -12.29
C LEU A 323 -8.63 -11.64 -10.96
N ALA A 324 -9.72 -10.87 -10.91
CA ALA A 324 -10.17 -10.20 -9.71
C ALA A 324 -10.44 -11.20 -8.58
N HIS A 325 -10.05 -10.82 -7.36
CA HIS A 325 -10.33 -11.62 -6.16
C HIS A 325 -11.84 -11.72 -5.92
N ASP A 326 -12.30 -12.80 -5.27
CA ASP A 326 -13.68 -12.92 -4.76
C ASP A 326 -14.07 -11.77 -3.79
N PHE A 327 -13.08 -11.00 -3.32
CA PHE A 327 -13.23 -9.77 -2.57
C PHE A 327 -13.06 -8.57 -3.50
N ASP A 328 -14.16 -7.87 -3.75
CA ASP A 328 -14.16 -6.66 -4.55
C ASP A 328 -13.67 -5.46 -3.73
N LEU A 329 -12.35 -5.24 -3.76
CA LEU A 329 -11.70 -4.06 -3.18
C LEU A 329 -11.58 -2.90 -4.17
N TYR A 330 -11.90 -3.11 -5.45
CA TYR A 330 -11.47 -2.23 -6.55
C TYR A 330 -12.64 -1.51 -7.23
N GLU A 331 -13.89 -1.94 -7.03
CA GLU A 331 -15.10 -1.20 -7.44
C GLU A 331 -15.52 -0.13 -6.40
N ARG A 332 -14.57 0.41 -5.60
CA ARG A 332 -14.84 1.34 -4.49
C ARG A 332 -13.90 2.53 -4.47
N ILE A 333 -14.32 3.62 -3.84
CA ILE A 333 -13.40 4.70 -3.46
C ILE A 333 -12.82 4.37 -2.08
N THR A 334 -11.50 4.33 -1.99
CA THR A 334 -10.77 4.13 -0.74
C THR A 334 -10.24 5.46 -0.19
N TYR A 335 -10.51 5.70 1.09
CA TYR A 335 -10.01 6.80 1.88
C TYR A 335 -9.08 6.26 2.98
N TYR A 336 -8.32 7.15 3.61
CA TYR A 336 -7.71 6.83 4.89
C TYR A 336 -7.77 8.02 5.85
N PHE A 337 -8.00 7.74 7.12
CA PHE A 337 -7.82 8.70 8.21
C PHE A 337 -6.36 8.63 8.67
N ASP A 338 -5.61 9.73 8.55
CA ASP A 338 -4.23 9.85 9.05
C ASP A 338 -4.26 10.30 10.51
N ILE A 339 -3.95 9.37 11.42
CA ILE A 339 -4.01 9.55 12.87
C ILE A 339 -2.58 9.58 13.40
N ALA A 340 -2.13 10.78 13.80
CA ALA A 340 -0.81 10.93 14.41
C ALA A 340 -0.83 10.52 15.89
N PRO A 341 0.30 10.07 16.47
CA PRO A 341 0.37 9.59 17.85
C PRO A 341 -0.07 10.63 18.89
N SER A 342 0.05 11.91 18.56
CA SER A 342 -0.18 13.06 19.42
C SER A 342 -1.38 13.93 19.00
N SER A 343 -2.10 13.60 17.91
CA SER A 343 -3.16 14.44 17.34
C SER A 343 -4.54 14.21 17.94
#